data_AF-A0A1E7DUI5-F1
#
_entry.id   AF-A0A1E7DUI5-F1
#
_cell.length_a   1.000
_cell.length_b   1.000
_cell.length_c   1.000
_cell.angle_alpha   90.00
_cell.angle_beta   90.00
_cell.angle_gamma   90.00
#
_symmetry.space_group_name_H-M   'P 1'
#
loop_
_entity.id
_entity.type
_entity.pdbx_description
1 polymer ?
#
loop_
_entity_poly.entity_id
_entity_poly.type
_entity_poly.pdbx_seq_one_letter_code
_entity_poly.pdbx_strand_id
1 'polypeptide(L)'
;MFLDLDRFKNVNDTLGYNNDDILLMKAADRLLKTLRQTDTAARLGGDEYAILLPSITRKATGLTAKQICEDVNHFFLIENLDIFISTSVGSRMYPDDGADIETLIRNADAAMYLAKESGKKNYQFFTIDLHRDMSDKIMLEREMHRPVKESLFISFTSLKSIWHPIK
;
A
#
# COMPACT_ATOMS: atom_id res chain seq x y z
N MET A 1 0.09 -0.15 13.67
CA MET A 1 0.12 0.46 12.33
C MET A 1 1.09 -0.32 11.47
N PHE A 2 0.80 -0.41 10.19
CA PHE A 2 1.68 -0.95 9.15
C PHE A 2 2.01 0.15 8.17
N LEU A 3 3.22 0.11 7.64
CA LEU A 3 3.80 1.12 6.79
C LEU A 3 4.63 0.47 5.70
N ASP A 4 4.53 1.01 4.49
CA ASP A 4 5.30 0.58 3.31
C ASP A 4 5.83 1.81 2.58
N LEU A 5 7.06 1.74 2.06
CA LEU A 5 7.65 2.81 1.28
C LEU A 5 7.22 2.71 -0.18
N ASP A 6 6.47 3.69 -0.64
CA ASP A 6 5.84 3.64 -1.95
C ASP A 6 6.86 3.56 -3.08
N ARG A 7 6.70 2.54 -3.93
CA ARG A 7 7.55 2.32 -5.12
C ARG A 7 9.03 2.14 -4.76
N PHE A 8 9.33 1.64 -3.56
CA PHE A 8 10.70 1.40 -3.11
C PHE A 8 11.54 0.62 -4.13
N LYS A 9 10.98 -0.45 -4.72
CA LYS A 9 11.65 -1.23 -5.78
C LYS A 9 12.11 -0.35 -6.95
N ASN A 10 11.25 0.53 -7.48
CA ASN A 10 11.61 1.43 -8.58
C ASN A 10 12.73 2.40 -8.19
N VAL A 11 12.68 2.90 -6.95
CA VAL A 11 13.73 3.79 -6.42
C VAL A 11 15.04 3.02 -6.29
N ASN A 12 15.01 1.81 -5.74
CA ASN A 12 16.19 0.95 -5.60
C ASN A 12 16.82 0.62 -6.96
N ASP A 13 15.99 0.21 -7.93
CA ASP A 13 16.45 -0.12 -9.28
C ASP A 13 17.12 1.07 -9.98
N THR A 14 16.77 2.32 -9.58
CA THR A 14 17.37 3.55 -10.10
C THR A 14 18.65 3.96 -9.35
N LEU A 15 18.75 3.60 -8.07
CA LEU A 15 19.83 4.02 -7.16
C LEU A 15 21.14 3.22 -7.31
N GLY A 16 21.09 2.03 -7.91
CA GLY A 16 22.26 1.17 -8.07
C GLY A 16 22.64 0.39 -6.80
N TYR A 17 23.81 -0.27 -6.81
CA TYR A 17 24.20 -1.21 -5.77
C TYR A 17 24.38 -0.55 -4.38
N ASN A 18 23.69 -1.12 -3.37
CA ASN A 18 23.81 -0.85 -1.92
C ASN A 18 23.27 0.51 -1.40
N ASN A 19 22.52 1.27 -2.22
CA ASN A 19 21.90 2.53 -1.80
C ASN A 19 20.51 2.35 -1.17
N ASP A 20 19.89 1.16 -1.32
CA ASP A 20 18.67 0.76 -0.62
C ASP A 20 18.83 0.77 0.90
N ASP A 21 19.91 0.18 1.40
CA ASP A 21 20.14 0.09 2.85
C ASP A 21 20.25 1.49 3.48
N ILE A 22 20.89 2.43 2.79
CA ILE A 22 20.99 3.83 3.25
C ILE A 22 19.61 4.49 3.28
N LEU A 23 18.80 4.28 2.24
CA LEU A 23 17.43 4.80 2.19
C LEU A 23 16.57 4.24 3.33
N LEU A 24 16.66 2.93 3.56
CA LEU A 24 15.93 2.23 4.61
C LEU A 24 16.35 2.70 6.00
N MET A 25 17.66 2.85 6.26
CA MET A 25 18.16 3.40 7.52
C MET A 25 17.67 4.83 7.75
N LYS A 26 17.75 5.71 6.74
CA LYS A 26 17.28 7.09 6.87
C LYS A 26 15.76 7.16 7.06
N ALA A 27 15.00 6.28 6.41
CA ALA A 27 13.56 6.18 6.62
C ALA A 27 13.25 5.76 8.07
N ALA A 28 13.93 4.74 8.59
CA ALA A 28 13.82 4.32 9.98
C ALA A 28 14.16 5.46 10.96
N ASP A 29 15.23 6.21 10.71
CA ASP A 29 15.61 7.37 11.53
C ASP A 29 14.53 8.46 11.55
N ARG A 30 13.86 8.71 10.41
CA ARG A 30 12.73 9.66 10.37
C ARG A 30 11.56 9.15 11.17
N LEU A 31 11.18 7.89 10.99
CA LEU A 31 10.10 7.27 11.75
C LEU A 31 10.36 7.39 13.26
N LEU A 32 11.57 7.04 13.72
CA LEU A 32 11.92 7.11 15.14
C LEU A 32 11.86 8.54 15.72
N LYS A 33 12.10 9.58 14.90
CA LYS A 33 11.96 10.98 15.33
C LYS A 33 10.52 11.43 15.49
N THR A 34 9.59 10.81 14.76
CA THR A 34 8.15 11.08 14.85
C THR A 34 7.51 10.38 16.07
N LEU A 35 8.10 9.28 16.51
CA LEU A 35 7.53 8.41 17.55
C LEU A 35 7.90 8.84 18.97
N ARG A 36 7.02 8.53 19.92
CA ARG A 36 7.27 8.74 21.36
C ARG A 36 8.19 7.63 21.88
N GLN A 37 8.84 7.88 23.01
CA GLN A 37 9.72 6.87 23.64
C GLN A 37 9.01 5.56 24.03
N THR A 38 7.69 5.61 24.26
CA THR A 38 6.87 4.43 24.58
C THR A 38 6.40 3.66 23.36
N ASP A 39 6.57 4.24 22.17
CA ASP A 39 6.15 3.63 20.91
C ASP A 39 7.26 2.70 20.41
N THR A 40 6.88 1.63 19.71
CA THR A 40 7.84 0.66 19.18
C THR A 40 7.71 0.61 17.67
N ALA A 41 8.82 0.74 16.95
CA ALA A 41 8.90 0.48 15.52
C ALA A 41 9.76 -0.76 15.24
N ALA A 42 9.34 -1.57 14.27
CA ALA A 42 10.08 -2.72 13.79
C ALA A 42 10.02 -2.78 12.27
N ARG A 43 11.12 -3.18 11.62
CA ARG A 43 11.15 -3.50 10.19
C ARG A 43 10.78 -4.98 10.03
N LEU A 44 9.79 -5.28 9.20
CA LEU A 44 9.32 -6.66 8.99
C LEU A 44 10.10 -7.36 7.88
N GLY A 45 10.60 -6.59 6.92
CA GLY A 45 11.35 -7.06 5.77
C GLY A 45 11.21 -6.07 4.63
N GLY A 46 12.16 -6.06 3.67
CA GLY A 46 12.10 -5.15 2.53
C GLY A 46 11.92 -3.69 2.96
N ASP A 47 10.86 -3.05 2.49
CA ASP A 47 10.45 -1.68 2.77
C ASP A 47 9.27 -1.55 3.75
N GLU A 48 8.94 -2.64 4.44
CA GLU A 48 7.79 -2.72 5.34
C GLU A 48 8.18 -2.53 6.82
N TYR A 49 7.36 -1.73 7.52
CA TYR A 49 7.52 -1.42 8.94
C TYR A 49 6.20 -1.63 9.70
N ALA A 50 6.32 -2.12 10.92
CA ALA A 50 5.24 -2.17 11.91
C ALA A 50 5.52 -1.19 13.05
N ILE A 51 4.48 -0.49 13.50
CA ILE A 51 4.54 0.43 14.63
C ILE A 51 3.46 0.08 15.65
N LEU A 52 3.86 -0.15 16.89
CA LEU A 52 3.00 -0.33 18.04
C LEU A 52 2.92 0.98 18.84
N LEU A 53 1.69 1.46 19.07
CA LEU A 53 1.41 2.68 19.81
C LEU A 53 0.59 2.33 21.07
N PRO A 54 1.21 2.12 22.23
CA PRO A 54 0.49 1.81 23.46
C PRO A 54 -0.36 3.00 23.94
N SER A 55 -1.49 2.69 24.59
CA SER A 55 -2.34 3.65 25.31
C SER A 55 -2.67 4.93 24.52
N ILE A 56 -2.99 4.77 23.23
CA ILE A 56 -3.29 5.87 22.32
C ILE A 56 -4.77 5.90 21.94
N THR A 57 -5.31 7.09 21.67
CA THR A 57 -6.68 7.24 21.14
C THR A 57 -6.68 7.17 19.63
N ARG A 58 -7.81 6.77 19.01
CA ARG A 58 -7.94 6.74 17.54
C ARG A 58 -7.59 8.08 16.88
N LYS A 59 -8.00 9.20 17.49
CA LYS A 59 -7.66 10.55 17.02
C LYS A 59 -6.15 10.79 17.04
N ALA A 60 -5.48 10.47 18.15
CA ALA A 60 -4.03 10.64 18.27
C ALA A 60 -3.25 9.70 17.34
N THR A 61 -3.75 8.48 17.12
CA THR A 61 -3.20 7.56 16.10
C THR A 61 -3.25 8.19 14.71
N GLY A 62 -4.36 8.85 14.36
CA GLY A 62 -4.51 9.49 13.05
C GLY A 62 -3.56 10.67 12.86
N LEU A 63 -3.36 11.46 13.92
CA LEU A 63 -2.35 12.53 13.92
C LEU A 63 -0.93 11.98 13.77
N THR A 64 -0.62 10.88 14.47
CA THR A 64 0.70 10.22 14.37
C THR A 64 0.93 9.68 12.97
N ALA A 65 -0.04 8.98 12.38
CA ALA A 65 0.04 8.46 11.02
C ALA A 65 0.20 9.59 9.99
N LYS A 66 -0.54 10.69 10.15
CA LYS A 66 -0.40 11.88 9.32
C LYS A 66 1.01 12.46 9.40
N GLN A 67 1.54 12.64 10.61
CA GLN A 67 2.89 13.18 10.81
C GLN A 67 3.95 12.27 10.17
N ILE A 68 3.81 10.94 10.32
CA ILE A 68 4.69 9.97 9.66
C ILE A 68 4.67 10.15 8.14
N CYS A 69 3.48 10.25 7.54
CA CYS A 69 3.38 10.52 6.10
C CYS A 69 4.07 11.84 5.74
N GLU A 70 3.85 12.93 6.49
CA GLU A 70 4.49 14.23 6.22
C GLU A 70 6.02 14.18 6.32
N ASP A 71 6.57 13.51 7.33
CA ASP A 71 8.01 13.41 7.57
C ASP A 71 8.71 12.50 6.54
N VAL A 72 8.06 11.40 6.15
CA VAL A 72 8.62 10.45 5.18
C VAL A 72 8.45 10.93 3.75
N ASN A 73 7.36 11.64 3.42
CA ASN A 73 7.07 12.19 2.08
C ASN A 73 7.96 13.40 1.73
N HIS A 74 9.26 13.28 1.96
CA HIS A 74 10.24 14.33 1.75
C HIS A 74 11.56 13.75 1.20
N PHE A 75 12.37 14.58 0.56
CA PHE A 75 13.61 14.14 -0.08
C PHE A 75 14.63 13.60 0.92
N PHE A 76 15.22 12.46 0.60
CA PHE A 76 16.32 11.84 1.31
C PHE A 76 17.62 12.12 0.55
N LEU A 77 18.57 12.77 1.20
CA LEU A 77 19.91 12.97 0.64
C LEU A 77 20.72 11.66 0.77
N ILE A 78 21.04 11.04 -0.36
CA ILE A 78 21.82 9.79 -0.48
C ILE A 78 22.90 10.03 -1.53
N GLU A 79 24.18 9.92 -1.15
CA GLU A 79 25.32 10.12 -2.07
C GLU A 79 25.27 11.42 -2.91
N ASN A 80 24.77 12.51 -2.32
CA ASN A 80 24.54 13.82 -2.97
C ASN A 80 23.38 13.85 -3.98
N LEU A 81 22.54 12.82 -4.02
CA LEU A 81 21.30 12.79 -4.76
C LEU A 81 20.11 12.99 -3.83
N ASP A 82 19.18 13.84 -4.25
CA ASP A 82 17.90 14.02 -3.57
C ASP A 82 16.90 12.97 -4.07
N ILE A 83 16.59 12.01 -3.21
CA ILE A 83 15.68 10.91 -3.52
C ILE A 83 14.33 11.15 -2.86
N PHE A 84 13.30 11.32 -3.67
CA PHE A 84 11.94 11.39 -3.16
C PHE A 84 11.37 9.97 -2.98
N ILE A 85 10.97 9.63 -1.76
CA ILE A 85 10.09 8.49 -1.49
C ILE A 85 8.92 8.97 -0.64
N SER A 86 7.82 8.24 -0.73
CA SER A 86 6.64 8.48 0.08
C SER A 86 6.24 7.20 0.80
N THR A 87 5.25 7.29 1.66
CA THR A 87 4.78 6.12 2.40
C THR A 87 3.26 6.03 2.47
N SER A 88 2.78 4.79 2.48
CA SER A 88 1.38 4.44 2.68
C SER A 88 1.22 3.72 4.03
N VAL A 89 0.25 4.14 4.83
CA VAL A 89 0.08 3.68 6.23
C VAL A 89 -1.30 3.06 6.45
N GLY A 90 -1.33 1.85 6.99
CA GLY A 90 -2.55 1.20 7.49
C GLY A 90 -2.60 1.20 9.01
N SER A 91 -3.73 1.60 9.61
CA SER A 91 -3.86 1.69 11.07
C SER A 91 -5.07 0.95 11.64
N ARG A 92 -4.87 0.29 12.79
CA ARG A 92 -5.89 -0.45 13.54
C ARG A 92 -5.83 -0.11 15.01
N MET A 93 -6.99 -0.17 15.66
CA MET A 93 -7.15 0.03 17.09
C MET A 93 -7.57 -1.27 17.76
N TYR A 94 -6.81 -1.71 18.75
CA TYR A 94 -7.30 -2.72 19.70
C TYR A 94 -8.16 -2.02 20.76
N PRO A 95 -9.28 -2.61 21.20
CA PRO A 95 -9.91 -3.83 20.70
C PRO A 95 -10.90 -3.62 19.53
N ASP A 96 -11.23 -2.37 19.20
CA ASP A 96 -12.30 -2.02 18.25
C ASP A 96 -12.20 -2.69 16.87
N ASP A 97 -10.99 -2.82 16.35
CA ASP A 97 -10.71 -3.31 14.99
C ASP A 97 -10.19 -4.77 14.99
N GLY A 98 -10.24 -5.46 16.13
CA GLY A 98 -9.80 -6.85 16.30
C GLY A 98 -9.39 -7.17 17.75
N ALA A 99 -9.80 -8.34 18.24
CA ALA A 99 -9.49 -8.79 19.60
C ALA A 99 -8.22 -9.67 19.68
N ASP A 100 -7.69 -10.11 18.54
CA ASP A 100 -6.50 -10.95 18.44
C ASP A 100 -5.47 -10.36 17.46
N ILE A 101 -4.21 -10.79 17.62
CA ILE A 101 -3.07 -10.26 16.87
C ILE A 101 -3.20 -10.53 15.38
N GLU A 102 -3.66 -11.73 14.99
CA GLU A 102 -3.78 -12.12 13.59
C GLU A 102 -4.79 -11.24 12.85
N THR A 103 -5.96 -11.02 13.47
CA THR A 103 -6.98 -10.10 12.97
C THR A 103 -6.45 -8.67 12.88
N LEU A 104 -5.73 -8.18 13.89
CA LEU A 104 -5.16 -6.83 13.86
C LEU A 104 -4.12 -6.65 12.73
N ILE A 105 -3.25 -7.64 12.52
CA ILE A 105 -2.25 -7.63 11.45
C ILE A 105 -2.94 -7.63 10.09
N ARG A 106 -3.81 -8.64 9.84
CA ARG A 106 -4.53 -8.78 8.58
C ARG A 106 -5.32 -7.53 8.26
N ASN A 107 -6.04 -7.01 9.25
CA ASN A 107 -6.83 -5.83 9.04
C ASN A 107 -5.84 -4.69 8.71
N ALA A 108 -4.78 -4.42 9.50
CA ALA A 108 -3.91 -3.27 9.25
C ALA A 108 -3.27 -3.25 7.87
N ASP A 109 -2.82 -4.41 7.40
CA ASP A 109 -2.33 -4.61 6.03
C ASP A 109 -3.39 -4.22 4.98
N ALA A 110 -4.63 -4.64 5.19
CA ALA A 110 -5.74 -4.31 4.31
C ALA A 110 -6.00 -2.78 4.20
N ALA A 111 -5.86 -2.01 5.28
CA ALA A 111 -5.92 -0.55 5.14
C ALA A 111 -4.69 0.05 4.45
N MET A 112 -3.50 -0.51 4.68
CA MET A 112 -2.30 -0.06 3.99
C MET A 112 -2.43 -0.26 2.49
N TYR A 113 -2.96 -1.41 2.06
CA TYR A 113 -3.27 -1.67 0.66
C TYR A 113 -4.23 -0.60 0.09
N LEU A 114 -5.26 -0.22 0.82
CA LEU A 114 -6.16 0.84 0.37
C LEU A 114 -5.54 2.24 0.38
N ALA A 115 -4.63 2.52 1.31
CA ALA A 115 -3.82 3.73 1.24
C ALA A 115 -3.03 3.76 -0.09
N LYS A 116 -2.49 2.63 -0.53
CA LYS A 116 -1.81 2.51 -1.82
C LYS A 116 -2.77 2.73 -3.00
N GLU A 117 -3.97 2.14 -2.96
CA GLU A 117 -4.96 2.25 -4.05
C GLU A 117 -5.61 3.64 -4.13
N SER A 118 -5.75 4.34 -3.01
CA SER A 118 -6.31 5.70 -2.95
C SER A 118 -5.33 6.80 -3.37
N GLY A 119 -4.22 6.43 -4.02
CA GLY A 119 -3.25 7.37 -4.60
C GLY A 119 -1.90 7.42 -3.87
N LYS A 120 -1.65 6.53 -2.89
CA LYS A 120 -0.42 6.47 -2.09
C LYS A 120 -0.22 7.74 -1.23
N LYS A 121 0.91 7.82 -0.51
CA LYS A 121 1.30 9.00 0.29
C LYS A 121 0.31 9.39 1.39
N ASN A 122 -0.50 8.45 1.86
CA ASN A 122 -1.58 8.71 2.79
C ASN A 122 -1.69 7.61 3.85
N TYR A 123 -2.62 7.80 4.78
CA TYR A 123 -2.94 6.79 5.79
C TYR A 123 -4.43 6.46 5.75
N GLN A 124 -4.75 5.21 6.11
CA GLN A 124 -6.13 4.74 6.23
C GLN A 124 -6.34 4.00 7.55
N PHE A 125 -7.46 4.29 8.20
CA PHE A 125 -7.97 3.45 9.28
C PHE A 125 -8.79 2.29 8.72
N PHE A 126 -9.05 1.29 9.56
CA PHE A 126 -10.03 0.28 9.17
C PHE A 126 -11.38 0.91 9.32
N THR A 127 -12.26 0.53 8.44
CA THR A 127 -13.68 0.49 8.78
C THR A 127 -14.21 -0.87 8.36
N ILE A 128 -15.32 -1.31 8.95
CA ILE A 128 -16.00 -2.53 8.53
C ILE A 128 -16.46 -2.41 7.06
N ASP A 129 -16.85 -1.21 6.64
CA ASP A 129 -17.18 -0.92 5.24
C ASP A 129 -15.97 -1.14 4.32
N LEU A 130 -14.78 -0.77 4.81
CA LEU A 130 -13.50 -1.03 4.14
C LEU A 130 -13.27 -2.52 3.83
N HIS A 131 -13.62 -3.39 4.77
CA HIS A 131 -13.49 -4.84 4.60
C HIS A 131 -14.42 -5.36 3.50
N ARG A 132 -15.63 -4.81 3.39
CA ARG A 132 -16.61 -5.20 2.38
C ARG A 132 -16.12 -4.80 0.98
N ASP A 133 -15.69 -3.55 0.81
CA ASP A 133 -15.19 -3.05 -0.48
C ASP A 133 -13.94 -3.81 -0.96
N MET A 134 -13.02 -4.16 -0.05
CA MET A 134 -11.87 -5.01 -0.40
C MET A 134 -12.26 -6.44 -0.73
N SER A 135 -13.21 -7.02 0.00
CA SER A 135 -13.68 -8.38 -0.30
C SER A 135 -14.27 -8.45 -1.71
N ASP A 136 -15.07 -7.46 -2.08
CA ASP A 136 -15.68 -7.36 -3.41
C ASP A 136 -14.63 -7.14 -4.50
N LYS A 137 -13.61 -6.30 -4.24
CA LYS A 137 -12.52 -6.06 -5.19
C LYS A 137 -11.61 -7.27 -5.37
N ILE A 138 -11.25 -7.98 -4.30
CA ILE A 138 -10.48 -9.23 -4.36
C ILE A 138 -11.28 -10.31 -5.10
N MET A 139 -12.60 -10.37 -4.90
CA MET A 139 -13.46 -11.27 -5.68
C MET A 139 -13.46 -10.89 -7.17
N LEU A 140 -13.56 -9.61 -7.50
CA LEU A 140 -13.51 -9.13 -8.88
C LEU A 140 -12.15 -9.43 -9.54
N GLU A 141 -11.04 -9.18 -8.85
CA GLU A 141 -9.69 -9.50 -9.35
C GLU A 141 -9.51 -11.01 -9.55
N ARG A 142 -10.03 -11.83 -8.63
CA ARG A 142 -10.07 -13.29 -8.78
C ARG A 142 -10.92 -13.74 -9.96
N GLU A 143 -12.03 -13.08 -10.24
CA GLU A 143 -12.86 -13.36 -11.42
C GLU A 143 -12.17 -12.94 -12.72
N MET A 144 -11.48 -11.80 -12.74
CA MET A 144 -10.71 -11.32 -13.89
C MET A 144 -9.48 -12.18 -14.19
N HIS A 145 -8.82 -12.73 -13.16
CA HIS A 145 -7.65 -13.60 -13.30
C HIS A 145 -8.00 -15.08 -13.24
N ARG A 146 -9.29 -15.43 -13.20
CA ARG A 146 -9.72 -16.81 -13.38
C ARG A 146 -9.33 -17.22 -14.80
N PRO A 147 -8.64 -18.36 -14.99
CA PRO A 147 -8.37 -18.84 -16.34
C PRO A 147 -9.71 -18.92 -17.08
N VAL A 148 -9.87 -18.11 -18.12
CA VAL A 148 -11.02 -18.19 -19.00
C VAL A 148 -11.00 -19.60 -19.57
N LYS A 149 -11.85 -20.49 -19.04
CA LYS A 149 -12.17 -21.71 -19.77
C LYS A 149 -12.84 -21.24 -21.04
N GLU A 150 -12.16 -21.47 -22.16
CA GLU A 150 -12.62 -21.13 -23.50
C GLU A 150 -14.11 -21.45 -23.65
N SER A 151 -14.90 -20.40 -23.75
CA SER A 151 -16.17 -20.38 -24.46
C SER A 151 -16.29 -18.97 -25.02
N LEU A 152 -15.35 -18.69 -25.92
CA LEU A 152 -15.32 -17.48 -26.73
C LEU A 152 -16.61 -17.45 -27.56
N PHE A 153 -17.60 -16.69 -27.12
CA PHE A 153 -18.74 -16.33 -27.96
C PHE A 153 -18.23 -15.34 -29.01
N ILE A 154 -17.75 -15.86 -30.14
CA ILE A 154 -17.54 -15.05 -31.34
C ILE A 154 -18.93 -14.85 -31.97
N SER A 155 -19.48 -13.65 -31.84
CA SER A 155 -20.59 -13.22 -32.68
C SER A 155 -20.05 -12.93 -34.09
N PHE A 156 -20.35 -13.80 -35.05
CA PHE A 156 -20.10 -13.53 -36.47
C PHE A 156 -21.29 -12.80 -37.07
N THR A 157 -21.14 -11.52 -37.40
CA THR A 157 -22.04 -10.79 -38.30
C THR A 157 -21.60 -11.05 -39.75
N SER A 158 -22.44 -11.75 -40.53
CA SER A 158 -22.16 -12.01 -41.95
C SER A 158 -22.34 -10.71 -42.77
N LEU A 159 -21.28 -10.24 -43.41
CA LEU A 159 -21.38 -9.26 -44.51
C LEU A 159 -21.47 -10.02 -45.85
N LYS A 160 -22.65 -9.96 -46.50
CA LYS A 160 -22.83 -10.48 -47.86
C LYS A 160 -22.15 -9.56 -48.88
N SER A 161 -21.28 -10.16 -49.67
CA SER A 161 -20.57 -9.62 -50.82
C SER A 161 -21.52 -9.20 -51.95
N ILE A 162 -21.39 -7.98 -52.46
CA ILE A 162 -21.98 -7.53 -53.73
C ILE A 162 -20.82 -7.30 -54.69
N TRP A 163 -20.58 -8.24 -55.60
CA TRP A 163 -19.78 -8.00 -56.80
C TRP A 163 -20.69 -8.17 -58.01
N HIS A 164 -20.92 -7.09 -58.76
CA HIS A 164 -21.51 -7.11 -60.10
C HIS A 164 -20.37 -7.23 -61.13
N PRO A 165 -20.49 -8.10 -62.16
CA PRO A 165 -19.54 -8.12 -63.26
C PRO A 165 -19.90 -7.04 -64.29
N ILE A 166 -18.94 -6.20 -64.64
CA ILE A 166 -19.05 -5.32 -65.82
C ILE A 166 -18.59 -6.15 -67.03
N LYS A 167 -19.42 -6.16 -68.07
CA LYS A 167 -19.18 -6.79 -69.38
C LYS A 167 -18.13 -6.05 -70.19
#